data_AF-A0A3C7Z877-F1
#
_entry.id   AF-A0A3C7Z877-F1
#
_cell.length_a   1.000
_cell.length_b   1.000
_cell.length_c   1.000
_cell.angle_alpha   90.00
_cell.angle_beta   90.00
_cell.angle_gamma   90.00
#
_symmetry.space_group_name_H-M   'P 1'
#
loop_
_entity.id
_entity.type
_entity.pdbx_description
1 polymer ?
#
loop_
_entity_poly.entity_id
_entity_poly.type
_entity_poly.pdbx_seq_one_letter_code
_entity_poly.pdbx_strand_id
1 'polypeptide(L)'
;MMKQAGRGFTLVEVIIVIVVIAVLAAITTLGLTQVQQQARDATRDTDAISLAEALEKYYDENGEYPSCAMMTASAGSVSSLLSVDVSILQAPLSDDENSYICEALASGGGEDEFAYVGDGSTSCETGSSCLEWEIQYRTEGGEIKTINSRRTASLVTSGAPGVSLTVVSNTQINIAWTAVSNAVSYRVERSTNASMSGAVSQSVSGTSMAATGLNAGERYYVRVTPQLATQAGQASDITNAVTTISAPSGTLAVAASLQTSNTQAQGVASGASCSNGTTIRYALGSQGRNTNSSVSISYGSWSTNNTRTVSASQGYNYTFQAKARCQGSDATSSETTSTTASVTRPIDKPAMPNYTGDTSFRAGYRYNMTYNSYCPSGTWVDGYIYIYNYGMSGSAYYPGSSTGGAVNTPWGRFYTAPLIEWWYLGFAAGQVWEDVDYYAFYSCKTDFTGSSHSDHRHTYVTVECESARRNYSANPRCDYYGQSGSSLPWGP
;
A
#
# COMPACT_ATOMS: atom_id res chain seq x y z
N MET A 1 9.13 117.50 -54.55
CA MET A 1 9.59 116.10 -54.41
C MET A 1 10.90 115.95 -55.17
N MET A 2 12.01 115.67 -54.49
CA MET A 2 13.23 115.14 -55.10
C MET A 2 13.76 114.02 -54.20
N LYS A 3 13.80 112.81 -54.76
CA LYS A 3 14.24 111.55 -54.14
C LYS A 3 15.73 111.66 -53.77
N GLN A 4 16.06 111.44 -52.51
CA GLN A 4 17.44 111.22 -52.07
C GLN A 4 17.94 109.87 -52.60
N ALA A 5 19.09 109.87 -53.27
CA ALA A 5 19.78 108.66 -53.69
C ALA A 5 20.47 108.02 -52.47
N GLY A 6 20.02 106.82 -52.09
CA GLY A 6 20.62 106.05 -51.00
C GLY A 6 22.07 105.67 -51.35
N ARG A 7 22.99 105.96 -50.43
CA ARG A 7 24.39 105.52 -50.50
C ARG A 7 24.42 103.99 -50.34
N GLY A 8 24.86 103.28 -51.37
CA GLY A 8 25.06 101.82 -51.33
C GLY A 8 26.33 101.42 -50.58
N PHE A 9 26.29 100.25 -49.94
CA PHE A 9 27.41 99.65 -49.20
C PHE A 9 28.59 99.32 -50.12
N THR A 10 29.82 99.44 -49.60
CA THR A 10 31.02 99.03 -50.35
C THR A 10 31.17 97.52 -50.37
N LEU A 11 31.77 96.98 -51.44
CA LEU A 11 32.03 95.54 -51.57
C LEU A 11 32.89 94.99 -50.42
N VAL A 12 33.78 95.81 -49.87
CA VAL A 12 34.64 95.47 -48.72
C VAL A 12 33.82 95.36 -47.44
N GLU A 13 32.86 96.26 -47.18
CA GLU A 13 31.98 96.17 -46.01
C GLU A 13 31.14 94.90 -46.01
N VAL A 14 30.60 94.52 -47.16
CA VAL A 14 29.79 93.30 -47.27
C VAL A 14 30.65 92.05 -47.04
N ILE A 15 31.90 92.01 -47.54
CA ILE A 15 32.82 90.89 -47.32
C ILE A 15 33.22 90.77 -45.84
N ILE A 16 33.49 91.87 -45.15
CA ILE A 16 33.85 91.82 -43.73
C ILE A 16 32.68 91.31 -42.89
N VAL A 17 31.45 91.76 -43.18
CA VAL A 17 30.24 91.35 -42.44
C VAL A 17 29.99 89.84 -42.58
N ILE A 18 30.07 89.28 -43.79
CA ILE A 18 29.86 87.84 -43.98
C ILE A 18 30.96 87.00 -43.31
N VAL A 19 32.20 87.48 -43.27
CA VAL A 19 33.32 86.80 -42.57
C VAL A 19 33.07 86.79 -41.08
N VAL A 20 32.67 87.90 -40.48
CA VAL A 20 32.37 87.97 -39.04
C VAL A 20 31.19 87.08 -38.67
N ILE A 21 30.11 87.08 -39.46
CA ILE A 21 28.97 86.17 -39.24
C ILE A 21 29.39 84.70 -39.37
N ALA A 22 30.23 84.36 -40.35
CA ALA A 22 30.72 82.99 -40.51
C ALA A 22 31.55 82.51 -39.31
N VAL A 23 32.42 83.36 -38.77
CA VAL A 23 33.21 83.04 -37.57
C VAL A 23 32.30 82.92 -36.34
N LEU A 24 31.36 83.84 -36.15
CA LEU A 24 30.40 83.77 -35.04
C LEU A 24 29.52 82.52 -35.12
N ALA A 25 29.02 82.17 -36.30
CA ALA A 25 28.24 80.96 -36.53
C ALA A 25 29.03 79.66 -36.25
N ALA A 26 30.32 79.63 -36.60
CA ALA A 26 31.18 78.49 -36.30
C ALA A 26 31.45 78.32 -34.80
N ILE A 27 31.59 79.42 -34.05
CA ILE A 27 31.81 79.37 -32.59
C ILE A 27 30.50 79.00 -31.85
N THR A 28 29.36 79.55 -32.27
CA THR A 28 28.06 79.27 -31.63
C THR A 28 27.61 77.82 -31.82
N THR A 29 27.89 77.21 -32.98
CA THR A 29 27.52 75.82 -33.27
C THR A 29 28.26 74.82 -32.37
N LEU A 30 29.57 74.98 -32.16
CA LEU A 30 30.34 74.10 -31.26
C LEU A 30 29.87 74.22 -29.80
N GLY A 31 29.57 75.42 -29.32
CA GLY A 31 29.06 75.61 -27.95
C GLY A 31 27.64 75.07 -27.75
N LEU A 32 26.76 75.19 -28.75
CA LEU A 32 25.37 74.74 -28.65
C LEU A 32 25.26 73.21 -28.56
N THR A 33 26.08 72.47 -29.32
CA THR A 33 26.07 71.00 -29.29
C THR A 33 26.42 70.44 -27.91
N GLN A 34 27.42 71.01 -27.24
CA GLN A 34 27.82 70.59 -25.89
C GLN A 34 26.73 70.90 -24.85
N VAL A 35 26.07 72.05 -24.94
CA VAL A 35 24.96 72.41 -24.03
C VAL A 35 23.75 71.51 -24.25
N GLN A 36 23.44 71.15 -25.50
CA GLN A 36 22.36 70.21 -25.81
C GLN A 36 22.66 68.80 -25.29
N GLN A 37 23.90 68.33 -25.41
CA GLN A 37 24.33 67.05 -24.83
C GLN A 37 24.18 67.05 -23.30
N GLN A 38 24.66 68.09 -22.63
CA GLN A 38 24.52 68.24 -21.18
C GLN A 38 23.05 68.29 -20.74
N ALA A 39 22.18 68.94 -21.51
CA ALA A 39 20.75 68.98 -21.22
C ALA A 39 20.11 67.58 -21.32
N ARG A 40 20.45 66.81 -22.36
CA ARG A 40 19.95 65.42 -22.52
C ARG A 40 20.48 64.49 -21.42
N ASP A 41 21.76 64.60 -21.07
CA ASP A 41 22.32 63.82 -19.97
C ASP A 41 21.68 64.18 -18.62
N ALA A 42 21.39 65.47 -18.37
CA ALA A 42 20.65 65.89 -17.18
C ALA A 42 19.20 65.35 -17.16
N THR A 43 18.56 65.25 -18.32
CA THR A 43 17.25 64.59 -18.47
C THR A 43 17.36 63.10 -18.13
N ARG A 44 18.31 62.35 -18.71
CA ARG A 44 18.53 60.93 -18.40
C ARG A 44 18.77 60.69 -16.91
N ASP A 45 19.62 61.52 -16.28
CA ASP A 45 19.87 61.46 -14.83
C ASP A 45 18.57 61.66 -14.04
N THR A 46 17.76 62.67 -14.39
CA THR A 46 16.51 63.00 -13.68
C THR A 46 15.47 61.91 -13.84
N ASP A 47 15.31 61.36 -15.04
CA ASP A 47 14.32 60.34 -15.36
C ASP A 47 14.68 59.01 -14.70
N ALA A 48 15.95 58.60 -14.76
CA ALA A 48 16.43 57.40 -14.10
C ALA A 48 16.27 57.47 -12.56
N ILE A 49 16.55 58.62 -11.95
CA ILE A 49 16.33 58.83 -10.51
C ILE A 49 14.83 58.78 -10.17
N SER A 50 13.98 59.41 -10.99
CA SER A 50 12.53 59.42 -10.78
C SER A 50 11.95 58.01 -10.86
N LEU A 51 12.41 57.21 -11.82
CA LEU A 51 12.00 55.81 -11.93
C LEU A 51 12.52 54.97 -10.75
N ALA A 52 13.79 55.16 -10.36
CA ALA A 52 14.36 54.51 -9.18
C ALA A 52 13.52 54.78 -7.92
N GLU A 53 13.09 56.02 -7.69
CA GLU A 53 12.22 56.36 -6.57
C GLU A 53 10.84 55.67 -6.66
N ALA A 54 10.28 55.58 -7.87
CA ALA A 54 9.01 54.89 -8.10
C ALA A 54 9.12 53.38 -7.86
N LEU A 55 10.22 52.74 -8.25
CA LEU A 55 10.50 51.33 -7.98
C LEU A 55 10.62 51.06 -6.48
N GLU A 56 11.21 51.98 -5.72
CA GLU A 56 11.30 51.87 -4.26
C GLU A 56 9.95 52.02 -3.57
N LYS A 57 9.09 52.91 -4.09
CA LYS A 57 7.70 52.99 -3.66
C LYS A 57 6.92 51.73 -4.01
N TYR A 58 7.13 51.17 -5.20
CA TYR A 58 6.52 49.89 -5.59
C TYR A 58 6.93 48.77 -4.62
N TYR A 59 8.19 48.74 -4.21
CA TYR A 59 8.67 47.81 -3.18
C TYR A 59 7.97 48.02 -1.83
N ASP A 60 7.74 49.27 -1.39
CA ASP A 60 7.00 49.53 -0.15
C ASP A 60 5.57 48.96 -0.18
N GLU A 61 4.95 48.91 -1.36
CA GLU A 61 3.60 48.38 -1.56
C GLU A 61 3.56 46.86 -1.79
N ASN A 62 4.58 46.27 -2.41
CA ASN A 62 4.56 44.89 -2.91
C ASN A 62 5.60 43.95 -2.26
N GLY A 63 6.64 44.48 -1.63
CA GLY A 63 7.74 43.72 -1.02
C GLY A 63 8.75 43.12 -2.01
N GLU A 64 8.55 43.36 -3.31
CA GLU A 64 9.41 42.95 -4.43
C GLU A 64 9.43 44.06 -5.48
N TYR A 65 10.28 43.93 -6.49
CA TYR A 65 10.30 44.83 -7.64
C TYR A 65 9.59 44.20 -8.85
N PRO A 66 9.13 45.00 -9.83
CA PRO A 66 8.50 44.48 -11.03
C PRO A 66 9.42 43.54 -11.82
N SER A 67 8.85 42.55 -12.50
CA SER A 67 9.61 41.72 -13.43
C SER A 67 10.08 42.52 -14.64
N CYS A 68 11.07 41.99 -15.34
CA CYS A 68 11.50 42.52 -16.62
C CYS A 68 10.35 42.60 -17.63
N ALA A 69 9.52 41.55 -17.72
CA ALA A 69 8.36 41.54 -18.60
C ALA A 69 7.36 42.68 -18.31
N MET A 70 7.27 43.11 -17.04
CA MET A 70 6.48 44.27 -16.66
C MET A 70 7.16 45.59 -17.05
N MET A 71 8.47 45.71 -16.85
CA MET A 71 9.23 46.93 -17.15
C MET A 71 9.40 47.21 -18.65
N THR A 72 9.47 46.17 -19.48
CA THR A 72 9.56 46.30 -20.94
C THR A 72 8.19 46.25 -21.63
N ALA A 73 7.09 46.36 -20.88
CA ALA A 73 5.74 46.45 -21.44
C ALA A 73 5.50 47.80 -22.12
N SER A 74 4.29 48.05 -22.61
CA SER A 74 3.95 49.36 -23.18
C SER A 74 4.09 50.48 -22.13
N ALA A 75 4.46 51.69 -22.59
CA ALA A 75 4.68 52.85 -21.70
C ALA A 75 3.48 53.12 -20.78
N GLY A 76 2.25 53.00 -21.29
CA GLY A 76 1.03 53.16 -20.50
C GLY A 76 0.85 52.11 -19.40
N SER A 77 1.26 50.85 -19.64
CA SER A 77 1.23 49.80 -18.63
C SER A 77 2.24 50.06 -17.51
N VAL A 78 3.47 50.44 -17.86
CA VAL A 78 4.52 50.77 -16.88
C VAL A 78 4.18 52.03 -16.09
N SER A 79 3.71 53.07 -16.76
CA SER A 79 3.23 54.32 -16.15
C SER A 79 2.14 54.06 -15.12
N SER A 80 1.15 53.22 -15.45
CA SER A 80 0.10 52.83 -14.50
C SER A 80 0.62 51.96 -13.36
N LEU A 81 1.60 51.08 -13.61
CA LEU A 81 2.17 50.18 -12.60
C LEU A 81 2.95 50.95 -11.53
N LEU A 82 3.78 51.90 -11.95
CA LEU A 82 4.67 52.66 -11.07
C LEU A 82 4.12 54.02 -10.66
N SER A 83 2.97 54.44 -11.22
CA SER A 83 2.38 55.76 -11.03
C SER A 83 3.33 56.90 -11.45
N VAL A 84 3.98 56.73 -12.60
CA VAL A 84 4.94 57.68 -13.18
C VAL A 84 4.43 58.26 -14.49
N ASP A 85 4.93 59.43 -14.89
CA ASP A 85 4.60 60.00 -16.20
C ASP A 85 5.26 59.20 -17.34
N VAL A 86 4.57 59.02 -18.47
CA VAL A 86 5.12 58.24 -19.60
C VAL A 86 6.41 58.85 -20.17
N SER A 87 6.64 60.15 -20.01
CA SER A 87 7.85 60.81 -20.51
C SER A 87 9.14 60.31 -19.88
N ILE A 88 9.12 59.83 -18.63
CA ILE A 88 10.34 59.31 -17.98
C ILE A 88 10.78 57.95 -18.53
N LEU A 89 9.93 57.30 -19.33
CA LEU A 89 10.19 55.98 -19.92
C LEU A 89 10.91 56.09 -21.27
N GLN A 90 10.94 57.29 -21.87
CA GLN A 90 11.52 57.55 -23.18
C GLN A 90 12.87 58.27 -23.03
N ALA A 91 13.95 57.63 -23.49
CA ALA A 91 15.25 58.28 -23.53
C ALA A 91 15.26 59.44 -24.55
N PRO A 92 16.06 60.50 -24.33
CA PRO A 92 15.95 61.75 -25.09
C PRO A 92 16.08 61.67 -26.62
N LEU A 93 16.78 60.66 -27.15
CA LEU A 93 16.96 60.42 -28.58
C LEU A 93 16.28 59.13 -29.06
N SER A 94 15.49 58.48 -28.20
CA SER A 94 14.75 57.27 -28.57
C SER A 94 13.45 57.63 -29.29
N ASP A 95 13.11 56.86 -30.32
CA ASP A 95 11.80 56.94 -30.98
C ASP A 95 10.74 56.06 -30.27
N ASP A 96 11.15 55.23 -29.31
CA ASP A 96 10.25 54.35 -28.56
C ASP A 96 9.61 55.05 -27.36
N GLU A 97 8.30 54.86 -27.19
CA GLU A 97 7.56 55.42 -26.03
C GLU A 97 8.03 54.80 -24.69
N ASN A 98 8.53 53.56 -24.73
CA ASN A 98 9.23 52.94 -23.61
C ASN A 98 10.57 52.39 -24.12
N SER A 99 11.65 53.07 -23.72
CA SER A 99 13.03 52.76 -24.11
C SER A 99 13.76 51.88 -23.09
N TYR A 100 13.03 51.24 -22.16
CA TYR A 100 13.60 50.31 -21.20
C TYR A 100 13.76 48.91 -21.80
N ILE A 101 14.97 48.38 -21.72
CA ILE A 101 15.32 46.99 -22.08
C ILE A 101 15.62 46.17 -20.81
N CYS A 102 15.46 44.84 -20.87
CA CYS A 102 15.86 43.93 -19.80
C CYS A 102 17.19 43.22 -20.14
N GLU A 103 18.21 43.98 -20.51
CA GLU A 103 19.56 43.47 -20.73
C GLU A 103 20.57 44.56 -20.34
N ALA A 104 21.72 44.17 -19.80
CA ALA A 104 22.75 45.14 -19.43
C ALA A 104 23.32 45.86 -20.68
N LEU A 105 23.58 47.16 -20.56
CA LEU A 105 24.13 47.94 -21.67
C LEU A 105 25.54 47.46 -22.01
N ALA A 106 25.77 47.12 -23.28
CA ALA A 106 27.08 46.71 -23.76
C ALA A 106 28.09 47.88 -23.73
N SER A 107 29.36 47.56 -23.49
CA SER A 107 30.46 48.53 -23.66
C SER A 107 30.83 48.63 -25.15
N GLY A 108 30.48 49.75 -25.80
CA GLY A 108 30.81 49.95 -27.23
C GLY A 108 29.79 50.73 -28.08
N GLY A 109 28.70 51.23 -27.50
CA GLY A 109 27.63 51.94 -28.22
C GLY A 109 26.33 51.13 -28.27
N GLY A 110 25.29 51.70 -28.89
CA GLY A 110 23.93 51.16 -28.91
C GLY A 110 22.92 52.28 -29.17
N GLU A 111 21.64 51.93 -29.19
CA GLU A 111 20.54 52.91 -29.23
C GLU A 111 20.50 53.72 -27.92
N ASP A 112 19.73 54.82 -27.91
CA ASP A 112 19.54 55.61 -26.69
C ASP A 112 18.43 54.95 -25.87
N GLU A 113 18.82 54.19 -24.86
CA GLU A 113 17.94 53.30 -24.09
C GLU A 113 18.35 53.31 -22.61
N PHE A 114 17.39 52.96 -21.76
CA PHE A 114 17.65 52.58 -20.37
C PHE A 114 17.66 51.06 -20.26
N ALA A 115 18.55 50.50 -19.45
CA ALA A 115 18.49 49.08 -19.10
C ALA A 115 17.96 48.91 -17.68
N TYR A 116 16.96 48.05 -17.52
CA TYR A 116 16.51 47.50 -16.24
C TYR A 116 17.05 46.08 -16.10
N VAL A 117 18.18 45.93 -15.40
CA VAL A 117 18.84 44.66 -15.18
C VAL A 117 18.40 44.09 -13.85
N GLY A 118 17.63 43.01 -13.87
CA GLY A 118 17.19 42.36 -12.63
C GLY A 118 18.16 41.33 -12.07
N ASP A 119 17.73 40.54 -11.08
CA ASP A 119 18.57 39.58 -10.33
C ASP A 119 18.92 38.29 -11.09
N GLY A 120 18.51 38.17 -12.37
CA GLY A 120 18.78 36.99 -13.22
C GLY A 120 17.97 35.74 -12.83
N SER A 121 16.98 35.86 -11.95
CA SER A 121 16.06 34.78 -11.65
C SER A 121 15.01 34.59 -12.74
N THR A 122 14.50 33.36 -12.91
CA THR A 122 13.44 33.09 -13.90
C THR A 122 12.16 33.88 -13.61
N SER A 123 11.87 34.14 -12.33
CA SER A 123 10.77 35.00 -11.86
C SER A 123 10.95 36.45 -12.32
N CYS A 124 12.18 36.93 -12.36
CA CYS A 124 12.51 38.28 -12.79
C CYS A 124 12.51 38.40 -14.32
N GLU A 125 13.12 37.46 -15.04
CA GLU A 125 13.24 37.52 -16.50
C GLU A 125 11.90 37.29 -17.20
N THR A 126 11.12 36.32 -16.74
CA THR A 126 9.89 35.87 -17.45
C THR A 126 8.66 35.74 -16.56
N GLY A 127 8.81 35.96 -15.25
CA GLY A 127 7.76 35.75 -14.26
C GLY A 127 7.15 37.05 -13.73
N SER A 128 6.83 37.04 -12.44
CA SER A 128 6.03 38.07 -11.78
C SER A 128 6.82 39.22 -11.16
N SER A 129 8.08 39.02 -10.79
CA SER A 129 8.83 39.98 -9.96
C SER A 129 10.35 39.77 -9.97
N CYS A 130 11.10 40.85 -9.73
CA CYS A 130 12.55 40.86 -9.51
C CYS A 130 12.88 41.12 -8.04
N LEU A 131 14.02 40.60 -7.59
CA LEU A 131 14.44 40.67 -6.19
C LEU A 131 15.39 41.85 -5.92
N GLU A 132 16.17 42.21 -6.92
CA GLU A 132 17.00 43.41 -7.00
C GLU A 132 16.94 43.92 -8.44
N TRP A 133 17.36 45.16 -8.65
CA TRP A 133 17.49 45.74 -9.98
C TRP A 133 18.64 46.73 -10.06
N GLU A 134 19.10 46.93 -11.28
CA GLU A 134 20.03 47.97 -11.68
C GLU A 134 19.44 48.72 -12.87
N ILE A 135 19.35 50.05 -12.77
CA ILE A 135 19.08 50.92 -13.91
C ILE A 135 20.41 51.38 -14.49
N GLN A 136 20.63 51.13 -15.78
CA GLN A 136 21.76 51.67 -16.50
C GLN A 136 21.32 52.60 -17.62
N TYR A 137 22.10 53.65 -17.88
CA TYR A 137 21.93 54.50 -19.06
C TYR A 137 23.27 55.04 -19.51
N ARG A 138 23.38 55.33 -20.81
CA ARG A 138 24.60 55.84 -21.41
C ARG A 138 24.53 57.35 -21.59
N THR A 139 25.56 58.06 -21.14
CA THR A 139 25.70 59.49 -21.41
C THR A 139 26.15 59.74 -22.85
N GLU A 140 25.97 60.96 -23.37
CA GLU A 140 26.48 61.34 -24.70
C GLU A 140 28.01 61.26 -24.78
N GLY A 141 28.70 61.28 -23.63
CA GLY A 141 30.14 61.03 -23.52
C GLY A 141 30.54 59.56 -23.58
N GLY A 142 29.58 58.63 -23.62
CA GLY A 142 29.79 57.18 -23.72
C GLY A 142 29.96 56.46 -22.37
N GLU A 143 29.88 57.18 -21.25
CA GLU A 143 29.91 56.59 -19.90
C GLU A 143 28.57 55.92 -19.58
N ILE A 144 28.60 54.70 -19.03
CA ILE A 144 27.40 54.03 -18.50
C ILE A 144 27.29 54.40 -17.02
N LYS A 145 26.20 55.07 -16.66
CA LYS A 145 25.83 55.31 -15.27
C LYS A 145 24.89 54.21 -14.79
N THR A 146 25.03 53.89 -13.51
CA THR A 146 24.32 52.80 -12.83
C THR A 146 23.63 53.33 -11.57
N ILE A 147 22.37 52.94 -11.38
CA ILE A 147 21.61 53.11 -10.13
C ILE A 147 21.18 51.73 -9.65
N ASN A 148 21.53 51.36 -8.42
CA ASN A 148 21.15 50.07 -7.83
C ASN A 148 19.91 50.22 -6.95
N SER A 149 19.14 49.13 -6.82
CA SER A 149 18.09 49.04 -5.81
C SER A 149 18.65 49.28 -4.40
N ARG A 150 17.88 49.98 -3.57
CA ARG A 150 18.24 50.27 -2.17
C ARG A 150 17.88 49.12 -1.23
N ARG A 151 17.05 48.18 -1.70
CA ARG A 151 16.58 47.02 -0.94
C ARG A 151 16.72 45.75 -1.78
N THR A 152 16.67 44.63 -1.07
CA THR A 152 16.66 43.27 -1.62
C THR A 152 15.35 42.62 -1.20
N ALA A 153 14.63 42.02 -2.14
CA ALA A 153 13.35 41.38 -1.88
C ALA A 153 13.46 40.16 -0.95
N SER A 154 12.37 39.99 -0.21
CA SER A 154 12.22 39.02 0.86
C SER A 154 12.03 37.60 0.32
N LEU A 155 12.60 36.59 1.00
CA LEU A 155 12.38 35.18 0.62
C LEU A 155 10.91 34.75 0.75
N VAL A 156 10.10 35.52 1.50
CA VAL A 156 8.68 35.25 1.71
C VAL A 156 7.87 35.41 0.42
N THR A 157 8.31 36.25 -0.50
CA THR A 157 7.58 36.60 -1.72
C THR A 157 8.16 35.90 -2.96
N SER A 158 9.36 35.33 -2.87
CA SER A 158 10.05 34.59 -3.96
C SER A 158 9.41 33.24 -4.37
N GLY A 159 8.17 32.99 -3.96
CA GLY A 159 7.40 31.78 -4.26
C GLY A 159 7.71 30.58 -3.36
N ALA A 160 7.01 29.47 -3.61
CA ALA A 160 7.13 28.24 -2.85
C ALA A 160 7.79 27.12 -3.68
N PRO A 161 8.62 26.24 -3.08
CA PRO A 161 9.18 25.09 -3.78
C PRO A 161 8.08 24.10 -4.22
N GLY A 162 8.15 23.62 -5.47
CA GLY A 162 7.34 22.50 -5.93
C GLY A 162 7.98 21.17 -5.49
N VAL A 163 7.27 20.36 -4.69
CA VAL A 163 7.81 19.12 -4.09
C VAL A 163 7.38 17.88 -4.89
N SER A 164 8.32 16.98 -5.13
CA SER A 164 8.10 15.66 -5.73
C SER A 164 8.66 14.56 -4.84
N LEU A 165 7.86 13.51 -4.62
CA LEU A 165 8.21 12.38 -3.76
C LEU A 165 8.33 11.10 -4.60
N THR A 166 9.44 10.40 -4.46
CA THR A 166 9.67 9.09 -5.09
C THR A 166 9.87 8.03 -4.02
N VAL A 167 8.94 7.06 -3.94
CA VAL A 167 9.03 5.95 -2.98
C VAL A 167 10.05 4.93 -3.49
N VAL A 168 11.13 4.71 -2.71
CA VAL A 168 12.22 3.81 -3.10
C VAL A 168 12.03 2.43 -2.48
N SER A 169 11.68 2.39 -1.19
CA SER A 169 11.57 1.14 -0.44
C SER A 169 10.57 1.25 0.70
N ASN A 170 10.56 0.24 1.55
CA ASN A 170 9.76 0.19 2.76
C ASN A 170 10.31 1.09 3.89
N THR A 171 11.52 1.63 3.72
CA THR A 171 12.21 2.45 4.73
C THR A 171 12.76 3.75 4.15
N GLN A 172 12.50 4.05 2.87
CA GLN A 172 13.05 5.20 2.19
C GLN A 172 12.10 5.85 1.18
N ILE A 173 12.02 7.18 1.25
CA ILE A 173 11.40 8.07 0.26
C ILE A 173 12.45 9.10 -0.16
N ASN A 174 12.66 9.27 -1.45
CA ASN A 174 13.46 10.37 -1.98
C ASN A 174 12.56 11.59 -2.17
N ILE A 175 13.03 12.73 -1.68
CA ILE A 175 12.33 14.02 -1.71
C ILE A 175 13.14 14.94 -2.60
N ALA A 176 12.51 15.51 -3.62
CA ALA A 176 13.11 16.52 -4.50
C ALA A 176 12.20 17.74 -4.57
N TRP A 177 12.78 18.92 -4.79
CA TRP A 177 12.02 20.16 -4.95
C TRP A 177 12.65 21.11 -5.96
N THR A 178 11.85 22.03 -6.48
CA THR A 178 12.35 23.12 -7.35
C THR A 178 13.16 24.11 -6.53
N ALA A 179 14.21 24.67 -7.13
CA ALA A 179 14.97 25.76 -6.51
C ALA A 179 14.09 27.02 -6.39
N VAL A 180 14.24 27.74 -5.29
CA VAL A 180 13.66 29.07 -5.04
C VAL A 180 14.80 30.07 -5.04
N SER A 181 14.65 31.16 -5.79
CA SER A 181 15.61 32.26 -5.86
C SER A 181 15.93 32.80 -4.46
N ASN A 182 17.18 33.19 -4.23
CA ASN A 182 17.70 33.67 -2.93
C ASN A 182 17.66 32.66 -1.77
N ALA A 183 17.18 31.42 -1.95
CA ALA A 183 17.27 30.39 -0.91
C ALA A 183 18.70 29.86 -0.79
N VAL A 184 19.31 30.03 0.39
CA VAL A 184 20.65 29.48 0.71
C VAL A 184 20.55 28.04 1.21
N SER A 185 19.41 27.67 1.79
CA SER A 185 19.11 26.32 2.25
C SER A 185 17.60 26.09 2.27
N TYR A 186 17.19 24.86 2.56
CA TYR A 186 15.81 24.46 2.68
C TYR A 186 15.63 23.71 3.98
N ARG A 187 14.62 24.10 4.75
CA ARG A 187 14.12 23.30 5.86
C ARG A 187 13.12 22.29 5.29
N VAL A 188 13.44 21.01 5.39
CA VAL A 188 12.56 19.92 5.01
C VAL A 188 11.95 19.33 6.28
N GLU A 189 10.63 19.39 6.34
CA GLU A 189 9.82 18.85 7.43
C GLU A 189 9.09 17.60 6.95
N ARG A 190 9.14 16.55 7.77
CA ARG A 190 8.41 15.29 7.51
C ARG A 190 7.65 14.86 8.76
N SER A 191 6.39 14.46 8.59
CA SER A 191 5.54 13.95 9.66
C SER A 191 4.66 12.79 9.18
N THR A 192 4.15 11.99 10.11
CA THR A 192 3.06 11.03 9.87
C THR A 192 1.68 11.67 10.10
N ASN A 193 1.65 12.93 10.55
CA ASN A 193 0.44 13.72 10.73
C ASN A 193 0.26 14.72 9.58
N ALA A 194 -0.94 14.75 8.99
CA ALA A 194 -1.30 15.67 7.91
C ALA A 194 -1.18 17.15 8.31
N SER A 195 -1.35 17.48 9.59
CA SER A 195 -1.20 18.86 10.10
C SER A 195 0.25 19.28 10.34
N MET A 196 1.23 18.40 10.08
CA MET A 196 2.65 18.60 10.37
C MET A 196 2.97 18.82 11.86
N SER A 197 2.05 18.52 12.78
CA SER A 197 2.38 18.54 14.20
C SER A 197 3.44 17.48 14.52
N GLY A 198 4.45 17.87 15.31
CA GLY A 198 5.57 16.99 15.67
C GLY A 198 6.48 16.59 14.49
N ALA A 199 6.50 17.36 13.40
CA ALA A 199 7.35 17.07 12.25
C ALA A 199 8.83 17.01 12.61
N VAL A 200 9.55 16.06 12.03
CA VAL A 200 11.01 16.01 12.04
C VAL A 200 11.52 17.00 11.01
N SER A 201 12.41 17.89 11.41
CA SER A 201 12.94 18.98 10.59
C SER A 201 14.44 18.78 10.31
N GLN A 202 14.84 18.98 9.06
CA GLN A 202 16.24 18.91 8.61
C GLN A 202 16.56 20.08 7.69
N SER A 203 17.78 20.62 7.77
CA SER A 203 18.25 21.67 6.85
C SER A 203 19.12 21.07 5.75
N VAL A 204 18.86 21.45 4.49
CA VAL A 204 19.51 20.90 3.29
C VAL A 204 19.90 22.05 2.36
N SER A 205 21.14 22.11 1.90
CA SER A 205 21.62 23.16 0.98
C SER A 205 21.32 22.86 -0.50
N GLY A 206 21.11 21.60 -0.85
CA GLY A 206 20.69 21.18 -2.19
C GLY A 206 19.18 21.19 -2.39
N THR A 207 18.74 20.68 -3.54
CA THR A 207 17.32 20.57 -3.94
C THR A 207 16.74 19.16 -3.83
N SER A 208 17.45 18.27 -3.12
CA SER A 208 16.98 16.91 -2.89
C SER A 208 17.58 16.30 -1.63
N MET A 209 16.89 15.31 -1.08
CA MET A 209 17.36 14.48 0.02
C MET A 209 16.74 13.09 0.01
N ALA A 210 17.43 12.13 0.60
CA ALA A 210 16.90 10.81 0.88
C ALA A 210 16.40 10.75 2.34
N ALA A 211 15.09 10.55 2.54
CA ALA A 211 14.54 10.30 3.86
C ALA A 211 14.58 8.79 4.14
N THR A 212 15.55 8.35 4.95
CA THR A 212 15.77 6.94 5.32
C THR A 212 15.27 6.64 6.75
N GLY A 213 15.19 5.35 7.10
CA GLY A 213 14.80 4.92 8.45
C GLY A 213 13.31 5.10 8.74
N LEU A 214 12.48 5.10 7.69
CA LEU A 214 11.03 5.20 7.78
C LEU A 214 10.41 3.85 8.16
N ASN A 215 9.22 3.86 8.73
CA ASN A 215 8.45 2.63 8.92
C ASN A 215 7.80 2.20 7.60
N ALA A 216 7.61 0.89 7.44
CA ALA A 216 6.98 0.32 6.27
C ALA A 216 5.45 0.50 6.28
N GLY A 217 4.87 0.84 5.14
CA GLY A 217 3.42 0.94 4.97
C GLY A 217 2.77 2.12 5.67
N GLU A 218 3.52 3.18 5.94
CA GLU A 218 3.07 4.36 6.66
C GLU A 218 3.09 5.58 5.74
N ARG A 219 2.06 6.43 5.82
CA ARG A 219 2.00 7.68 5.08
C ARG A 219 2.89 8.74 5.73
N TYR A 220 3.78 9.32 4.95
CA TYR A 220 4.59 10.46 5.34
C TYR A 220 4.18 11.69 4.54
N TYR A 221 3.85 12.75 5.27
CA TYR A 221 3.63 14.09 4.75
C TYR A 221 4.95 14.84 4.77
N VAL A 222 5.24 15.59 3.71
CA VAL A 222 6.45 16.41 3.57
C VAL A 222 6.06 17.85 3.23
N ARG A 223 6.77 18.79 3.84
CA ARG A 223 6.75 20.23 3.52
C ARG A 223 8.18 20.74 3.43
N VAL A 224 8.45 21.55 2.42
CA VAL A 224 9.77 22.17 2.22
C VAL A 224 9.63 23.68 2.33
N THR A 225 10.47 24.33 3.13
CA THR A 225 10.50 25.79 3.27
C THR A 225 11.89 26.32 2.89
N PRO A 226 12.00 27.22 1.89
CA PRO A 226 13.27 27.86 1.58
C PRO A 226 13.73 28.72 2.77
N GLN A 227 15.03 28.81 3.00
CA GLN A 227 15.65 29.51 4.12
C GLN A 227 16.83 30.38 3.66
N LEU A 228 16.85 31.61 4.19
CA LEU A 228 18.03 32.42 4.37
C LEU A 228 18.57 32.21 5.80
N ALA A 229 19.76 32.75 6.08
CA ALA A 229 20.33 32.71 7.43
C ALA A 229 19.43 33.40 8.49
N THR A 230 18.62 34.36 8.07
CA THR A 230 17.83 35.24 8.94
C THR A 230 16.33 35.15 8.70
N GLN A 231 15.87 34.51 7.62
CA GLN A 231 14.48 34.53 7.20
C GLN A 231 14.02 33.22 6.54
N ALA A 232 12.77 32.83 6.82
CA ALA A 232 12.09 31.74 6.15
C ALA A 232 11.19 32.27 5.03
N GLY A 233 11.18 31.59 3.87
CA GLY A 233 10.28 31.94 2.78
C GLY A 233 8.94 31.23 2.84
N GLN A 234 8.18 31.31 1.75
CA GLN A 234 6.90 30.61 1.63
C GLN A 234 7.12 29.09 1.59
N ALA A 235 6.42 28.36 2.46
CA ALA A 235 6.50 26.91 2.47
C ALA A 235 5.74 26.30 1.28
N SER A 236 6.22 25.15 0.79
CA SER A 236 5.52 24.34 -0.20
C SER A 236 4.16 23.88 0.31
N ASP A 237 3.31 23.46 -0.62
CA ASP A 237 2.16 22.62 -0.29
C ASP A 237 2.60 21.34 0.41
N ILE A 238 1.70 20.78 1.23
CA ILE A 238 1.92 19.51 1.89
C ILE A 238 1.68 18.39 0.89
N THR A 239 2.75 17.70 0.50
CA THR A 239 2.69 16.50 -0.34
C THR A 239 2.86 15.26 0.53
N ASN A 240 2.35 14.10 0.10
CA ASN A 240 2.51 12.86 0.85
C ASN A 240 2.79 11.66 -0.04
N ALA A 241 3.43 10.65 0.55
CA ALA A 241 3.66 9.36 -0.07
C ALA A 241 3.62 8.27 1.00
N VAL A 242 3.31 7.04 0.59
CA VAL A 242 3.24 5.86 1.47
C VAL A 242 4.41 4.94 1.16
N THR A 243 5.20 4.57 2.16
CA THR A 243 6.28 3.61 1.99
C THR A 243 5.74 2.25 1.55
N THR A 244 6.51 1.50 0.77
CA THR A 244 6.08 0.16 0.35
C THR A 244 6.11 -0.83 1.52
N ILE A 245 5.50 -2.00 1.34
CA ILE A 245 5.61 -3.12 2.29
C ILE A 245 6.02 -4.36 1.51
N SER A 246 7.10 -4.99 1.96
CA SER A 246 7.54 -6.28 1.43
C SER A 246 6.61 -7.41 1.88
N ALA A 247 6.48 -8.46 1.06
CA ALA A 247 5.80 -9.69 1.47
C ALA A 247 6.42 -10.25 2.77
N PRO A 248 5.67 -11.05 3.56
CA PRO A 248 6.22 -11.70 4.75
C PRO A 248 7.51 -12.46 4.42
N SER A 249 8.53 -12.29 5.25
CA SER A 249 9.79 -13.05 5.18
C SER A 249 9.71 -14.35 5.97
N GLY A 250 10.59 -15.30 5.66
CA GLY A 250 10.60 -16.63 6.29
C GLY A 250 9.66 -17.61 5.59
N THR A 251 9.70 -18.88 6.03
CA THR A 251 8.87 -19.93 5.46
C THR A 251 7.57 -20.02 6.26
N LEU A 252 6.46 -19.59 5.67
CA LEU A 252 5.14 -19.74 6.28
C LEU A 252 4.77 -21.23 6.32
N ALA A 253 4.61 -21.76 7.53
CA ALA A 253 4.17 -23.12 7.79
C ALA A 253 2.84 -23.13 8.54
N VAL A 254 2.12 -24.25 8.43
CA VAL A 254 0.94 -24.52 9.24
C VAL A 254 1.10 -25.91 9.86
N ALA A 255 0.87 -26.02 11.17
CA ALA A 255 0.81 -27.30 11.88
C ALA A 255 -0.65 -27.64 12.19
N ALA A 256 -1.02 -28.92 12.06
CA ALA A 256 -2.36 -29.41 12.35
C ALA A 256 -2.32 -30.37 13.56
N SER A 257 -3.22 -30.19 14.52
CA SER A 257 -3.31 -31.03 15.72
C SER A 257 -4.75 -31.18 16.21
N LEU A 258 -5.01 -32.21 17.01
CA LEU A 258 -6.27 -32.38 17.74
C LEU A 258 -6.16 -31.76 19.12
N GLN A 259 -7.26 -31.17 19.58
CA GLN A 259 -7.38 -30.47 20.85
C GLN A 259 -8.58 -31.01 21.65
N THR A 260 -8.60 -30.73 22.96
CA THR A 260 -9.75 -30.94 23.86
C THR A 260 -10.37 -32.35 23.71
N SER A 261 -9.62 -33.38 24.11
CA SER A 261 -10.05 -34.79 23.98
C SER A 261 -10.51 -35.17 22.56
N ASN A 262 -9.79 -34.68 21.55
CA ASN A 262 -10.07 -34.89 20.12
C ASN A 262 -11.35 -34.24 19.57
N THR A 263 -12.08 -33.43 20.35
CA THR A 263 -13.34 -32.80 19.89
C THR A 263 -13.13 -31.59 18.97
N GLN A 264 -11.90 -31.12 18.86
CA GLN A 264 -11.53 -29.97 18.05
C GLN A 264 -10.29 -30.28 17.22
N ALA A 265 -10.25 -29.78 15.98
CA ALA A 265 -9.06 -29.78 15.14
C ALA A 265 -8.56 -28.35 15.02
N GLN A 266 -7.25 -28.16 15.15
CA GLN A 266 -6.61 -26.87 15.19
C GLN A 266 -5.47 -26.79 14.17
N GLY A 267 -5.47 -25.71 13.39
CA GLY A 267 -4.35 -25.28 12.56
C GLY A 267 -3.64 -24.09 13.22
N VAL A 268 -2.32 -24.14 13.33
CA VAL A 268 -1.49 -23.06 13.87
C VAL A 268 -0.46 -22.65 12.83
N ALA A 269 -0.50 -21.38 12.42
CA ALA A 269 0.45 -20.78 11.50
C ALA A 269 1.69 -20.28 12.23
N SER A 270 2.87 -20.47 11.62
CA SER A 270 4.15 -20.02 12.18
C SER A 270 5.21 -19.79 11.09
N GLY A 271 6.35 -19.22 11.47
CA GLY A 271 7.54 -19.10 10.63
C GLY A 271 7.61 -17.86 9.72
N ALA A 272 6.51 -17.12 9.57
CA ALA A 272 6.48 -15.86 8.81
C ALA A 272 6.68 -14.63 9.72
N SER A 273 7.39 -13.62 9.22
CA SER A 273 7.65 -12.35 9.90
C SER A 273 7.47 -11.16 8.95
N CYS A 274 7.28 -9.97 9.51
CA CYS A 274 7.09 -8.74 8.75
C CYS A 274 8.16 -7.70 9.10
N SER A 275 8.35 -6.73 8.21
CA SER A 275 9.29 -5.61 8.43
C SER A 275 8.87 -4.77 9.63
N ASN A 276 9.84 -4.07 10.24
CA ASN A 276 9.59 -3.24 11.40
C ASN A 276 8.50 -2.17 11.11
N GLY A 277 7.64 -1.91 12.10
CA GLY A 277 6.48 -1.02 11.97
C GLY A 277 5.23 -1.64 11.33
N THR A 278 5.27 -2.90 10.89
CA THR A 278 4.11 -3.60 10.31
C THR A 278 3.64 -4.77 11.17
N THR A 279 2.35 -5.06 11.09
CA THR A 279 1.72 -6.17 11.81
C THR A 279 1.45 -7.32 10.85
N ILE A 280 1.85 -8.53 11.23
CA ILE A 280 1.50 -9.73 10.47
C ILE A 280 0.02 -10.08 10.67
N ARG A 281 -0.67 -10.36 9.56
CA ARG A 281 -2.05 -10.85 9.56
C ARG A 281 -2.10 -12.21 8.90
N TYR A 282 -2.87 -13.11 9.49
CA TYR A 282 -3.14 -14.44 8.97
C TYR A 282 -4.59 -14.56 8.53
N ALA A 283 -4.80 -15.26 7.41
CA ALA A 283 -6.07 -15.85 7.05
C ALA A 283 -5.87 -17.36 7.01
N LEU A 284 -6.32 -18.06 8.05
CA LEU A 284 -6.24 -19.51 8.09
C LEU A 284 -7.48 -20.11 7.44
N GLY A 285 -7.25 -21.04 6.53
CA GLY A 285 -8.23 -21.87 5.86
C GLY A 285 -8.35 -23.24 6.52
N SER A 286 -9.55 -23.80 6.53
CA SER A 286 -9.74 -25.19 6.92
C SER A 286 -10.78 -25.88 6.03
N GLN A 287 -10.63 -27.19 5.91
CA GLN A 287 -11.55 -28.09 5.20
C GLN A 287 -11.59 -29.40 5.98
N GLY A 288 -12.78 -29.84 6.37
CA GLY A 288 -13.00 -31.16 6.98
C GLY A 288 -13.71 -32.07 5.99
N ARG A 289 -13.23 -33.31 5.82
CA ARG A 289 -13.88 -34.31 4.96
C ARG A 289 -13.77 -35.71 5.53
N ASN A 290 -14.78 -36.52 5.27
CA ASN A 290 -14.85 -37.95 5.55
C ASN A 290 -14.95 -38.82 4.28
N THR A 291 -14.94 -38.17 3.10
CA THR A 291 -14.94 -38.80 1.78
C THR A 291 -13.82 -38.24 0.91
N ASN A 292 -13.51 -38.91 -0.19
CA ASN A 292 -12.48 -38.50 -1.15
C ASN A 292 -12.91 -37.36 -2.10
N SER A 293 -13.99 -36.65 -1.78
CA SER A 293 -14.44 -35.51 -2.59
C SER A 293 -13.46 -34.33 -2.49
N SER A 294 -13.26 -33.64 -3.62
CA SER A 294 -12.50 -32.40 -3.69
C SER A 294 -13.37 -31.25 -3.17
N VAL A 295 -13.08 -30.77 -1.97
CA VAL A 295 -13.75 -29.59 -1.39
C VAL A 295 -12.73 -28.45 -1.30
N SER A 296 -13.11 -27.23 -1.66
CA SER A 296 -12.20 -26.08 -1.55
C SER A 296 -11.96 -25.71 -0.09
N ILE A 297 -10.74 -25.26 0.23
CA ILE A 297 -10.42 -24.71 1.56
C ILE A 297 -11.14 -23.37 1.73
N SER A 298 -11.98 -23.26 2.74
CA SER A 298 -12.66 -22.02 3.10
C SER A 298 -11.80 -21.21 4.05
N TYR A 299 -11.52 -19.95 3.73
CA TYR A 299 -10.66 -19.05 4.51
C TYR A 299 -11.48 -18.15 5.45
N GLY A 300 -10.95 -17.94 6.66
CA GLY A 300 -11.49 -16.94 7.58
C GLY A 300 -11.01 -15.52 7.24
N SER A 301 -11.54 -14.54 7.96
CA SER A 301 -11.09 -13.15 7.87
C SER A 301 -9.64 -12.98 8.32
N TRP A 302 -8.95 -12.00 7.74
CA TRP A 302 -7.60 -11.61 8.16
C TRP A 302 -7.59 -11.14 9.62
N SER A 303 -6.71 -11.72 10.44
CA SER A 303 -6.56 -11.36 11.85
C SER A 303 -5.11 -11.49 12.32
N THR A 304 -4.77 -10.98 13.50
CA THR A 304 -3.48 -11.27 14.15
C THR A 304 -3.44 -12.65 14.80
N ASN A 305 -4.59 -13.32 14.94
CA ASN A 305 -4.65 -14.67 15.49
C ASN A 305 -4.06 -15.64 14.45
N ASN A 306 -3.01 -16.35 14.84
CA ASN A 306 -2.34 -17.35 14.02
C ASN A 306 -2.98 -18.74 14.12
N THR A 307 -4.10 -18.86 14.81
CA THR A 307 -4.74 -20.14 15.11
C THR A 307 -6.17 -20.18 14.57
N ARG A 308 -6.55 -21.31 13.97
CA ARG A 308 -7.92 -21.62 13.61
C ARG A 308 -8.33 -22.96 14.19
N THR A 309 -9.42 -22.95 14.94
CA THR A 309 -10.01 -24.15 15.54
C THR A 309 -11.37 -24.42 14.89
N VAL A 310 -11.64 -25.68 14.58
CA VAL A 310 -12.95 -26.15 14.11
C VAL A 310 -13.39 -27.35 14.93
N SER A 311 -14.71 -27.50 15.10
CA SER A 311 -15.27 -28.71 15.70
C SER A 311 -14.90 -29.93 14.86
N ALA A 312 -14.36 -30.95 15.52
CA ALA A 312 -13.88 -32.16 14.86
C ALA A 312 -14.90 -33.30 15.02
N SER A 313 -15.42 -33.79 13.90
CA SER A 313 -16.25 -34.98 13.80
C SER A 313 -15.37 -36.22 13.65
N GLN A 314 -15.81 -37.35 14.20
CA GLN A 314 -15.03 -38.59 14.20
C GLN A 314 -14.82 -39.09 12.77
N GLY A 315 -13.60 -39.57 12.47
CA GLY A 315 -13.25 -40.10 11.15
C GLY A 315 -13.02 -39.04 10.07
N TYR A 316 -13.18 -37.74 10.38
CA TYR A 316 -12.88 -36.65 9.45
C TYR A 316 -11.38 -36.34 9.45
N ASN A 317 -10.84 -36.12 8.24
CA ASN A 317 -9.56 -35.48 8.04
C ASN A 317 -9.75 -33.97 7.87
N TYR A 318 -9.08 -33.21 8.71
CA TYR A 318 -9.07 -31.74 8.69
C TYR A 318 -7.77 -31.27 8.09
N THR A 319 -7.86 -30.63 6.92
CA THR A 319 -6.74 -30.00 6.23
C THR A 319 -6.76 -28.50 6.47
N PHE A 320 -5.62 -27.94 6.83
CA PHE A 320 -5.41 -26.53 7.09
C PHE A 320 -4.39 -25.94 6.11
N GLN A 321 -4.60 -24.69 5.75
CA GLN A 321 -3.65 -23.89 4.96
C GLN A 321 -3.66 -22.46 5.52
N ALA A 322 -2.50 -21.84 5.66
CA ALA A 322 -2.38 -20.47 6.13
C ALA A 322 -2.01 -19.55 4.97
N LYS A 323 -2.63 -18.37 4.94
CA LYS A 323 -2.12 -17.21 4.20
C LYS A 323 -1.62 -16.17 5.19
N ALA A 324 -0.53 -15.49 4.86
CA ALA A 324 0.01 -14.38 5.64
C ALA A 324 0.23 -13.16 4.76
N ARG A 325 0.06 -11.97 5.34
CA ARG A 325 0.44 -10.68 4.74
C ARG A 325 0.87 -9.70 5.83
N CYS A 326 1.67 -8.73 5.45
CA CYS A 326 2.08 -7.63 6.32
C CYS A 326 1.14 -6.44 6.11
N GLN A 327 0.71 -5.83 7.21
CA GLN A 327 -0.19 -4.68 7.22
C GLN A 327 0.47 -3.49 7.93
N GLY A 328 0.59 -2.37 7.23
CA GLY A 328 0.93 -1.07 7.79
C GLY A 328 -0.33 -0.25 8.11
N SER A 329 -0.16 1.02 8.47
CA SER A 329 -1.28 1.93 8.71
C SER A 329 -2.05 2.27 7.42
N ASP A 330 -1.33 2.39 6.31
CA ASP A 330 -1.86 2.94 5.05
C ASP A 330 -1.65 2.01 3.83
N ALA A 331 -1.00 0.86 4.01
CA ALA A 331 -0.78 -0.11 2.95
C ALA A 331 -0.83 -1.56 3.44
N THR A 332 -0.99 -2.51 2.50
CA THR A 332 -0.86 -3.95 2.74
C THR A 332 0.09 -4.57 1.72
N SER A 333 0.91 -5.52 2.16
CA SER A 333 1.80 -6.27 1.27
C SER A 333 1.02 -7.27 0.41
N SER A 334 1.72 -7.87 -0.55
CA SER A 334 1.28 -9.12 -1.17
C SER A 334 1.23 -10.27 -0.16
N GLU A 335 0.53 -11.33 -0.53
CA GLU A 335 0.24 -12.49 0.31
C GLU A 335 1.27 -13.61 0.09
N THR A 336 1.57 -14.36 1.14
CA THR A 336 2.30 -15.64 1.07
C THR A 336 1.37 -16.76 1.54
N THR A 337 1.43 -17.91 0.87
CA THR A 337 0.57 -19.07 1.18
C THR A 337 1.43 -20.25 1.62
N SER A 338 1.04 -20.92 2.70
CA SER A 338 1.71 -22.11 3.21
C SER A 338 1.39 -23.35 2.36
N THR A 339 2.18 -24.40 2.55
CA THR A 339 1.73 -25.76 2.23
C THR A 339 0.56 -26.16 3.15
N THR A 340 -0.09 -27.28 2.84
CA THR A 340 -1.18 -27.81 3.66
C THR A 340 -0.66 -28.74 4.76
N ALA A 341 -1.30 -28.73 5.93
CA ALA A 341 -1.11 -29.75 6.95
C ALA A 341 -2.47 -30.33 7.36
N SER A 342 -2.49 -31.63 7.66
CA SER A 342 -3.74 -32.33 7.95
C SER A 342 -3.66 -33.13 9.24
N VAL A 343 -4.78 -33.21 9.94
CA VAL A 343 -4.96 -34.06 11.11
C VAL A 343 -6.27 -34.81 11.00
N THR A 344 -6.27 -36.10 11.31
CA THR A 344 -7.49 -36.91 11.29
C THR A 344 -7.96 -37.15 12.71
N ARG A 345 -9.22 -36.85 12.99
CA ARG A 345 -9.84 -37.24 14.26
C ARG A 345 -10.09 -38.76 14.24
N PRO A 346 -9.54 -39.54 15.19
CA PRO A 346 -9.86 -40.95 15.31
C PRO A 346 -11.36 -41.19 15.51
N ILE A 347 -11.79 -42.42 15.21
CA ILE A 347 -13.13 -42.88 15.56
C ILE A 347 -13.06 -43.39 16.99
N ASP A 348 -13.87 -42.81 17.88
CA ASP A 348 -13.96 -43.26 19.26
C ASP A 348 -14.63 -44.64 19.28
N LYS A 349 -14.36 -45.43 20.33
CA LYS A 349 -14.96 -46.76 20.50
C LYS A 349 -16.50 -46.69 20.33
N PRO A 350 -17.09 -47.44 19.38
CA PRO A 350 -18.53 -47.54 19.23
C PRO A 350 -19.22 -48.05 20.50
N ALA A 351 -20.46 -47.61 20.74
CA ALA A 351 -21.28 -48.08 21.85
C ALA A 351 -21.56 -49.59 21.70
N MET A 352 -21.65 -50.30 22.83
CA MET A 352 -22.01 -51.72 22.82
C MET A 352 -23.44 -51.90 22.27
N PRO A 353 -23.72 -52.98 21.53
CA PRO A 353 -25.06 -53.31 21.10
C PRO A 353 -25.97 -53.61 22.30
N ASN A 354 -27.24 -53.21 22.20
CA ASN A 354 -28.24 -53.53 23.23
C ASN A 354 -28.86 -54.90 22.95
N TYR A 355 -28.91 -55.73 23.99
CA TYR A 355 -29.53 -57.04 23.98
C TYR A 355 -30.86 -56.99 24.74
N THR A 356 -31.93 -57.43 24.10
CA THR A 356 -33.22 -57.62 24.74
C THR A 356 -33.60 -59.09 24.58
N GLY A 357 -33.66 -59.86 25.68
CA GLY A 357 -34.24 -61.19 25.62
C GLY A 357 -35.75 -61.11 25.36
N ASP A 358 -36.27 -61.83 24.36
CA ASP A 358 -37.71 -62.06 24.19
C ASP A 358 -38.06 -63.46 24.72
N THR A 359 -38.66 -63.51 25.91
CA THR A 359 -39.08 -64.74 26.57
C THR A 359 -40.48 -65.21 26.15
N SER A 360 -41.15 -64.51 25.23
CA SER A 360 -42.57 -64.76 24.91
C SER A 360 -42.81 -65.91 23.91
N PHE A 361 -41.75 -66.52 23.36
CA PHE A 361 -41.90 -67.58 22.36
C PHE A 361 -41.94 -69.00 22.95
N ARG A 362 -43.02 -69.74 22.70
CA ARG A 362 -43.36 -71.05 23.32
C ARG A 362 -42.51 -72.26 22.90
N ALA A 363 -41.35 -72.08 22.24
CA ALA A 363 -40.50 -73.18 21.81
C ALA A 363 -39.00 -72.84 21.76
N GLY A 364 -38.51 -72.09 22.73
CA GLY A 364 -37.09 -71.74 22.83
C GLY A 364 -36.88 -70.23 22.92
N TYR A 365 -35.86 -69.84 23.69
CA TYR A 365 -35.51 -68.44 23.90
C TYR A 365 -35.17 -67.77 22.56
N ARG A 366 -35.83 -66.65 22.27
CA ARG A 366 -35.44 -65.74 21.18
C ARG A 366 -34.62 -64.63 21.79
N TYR A 367 -33.35 -64.55 21.42
CA TYR A 367 -32.55 -63.37 21.75
C TYR A 367 -32.75 -62.34 20.66
N ASN A 368 -33.09 -61.12 21.07
CA ASN A 368 -33.26 -60.00 20.17
C ASN A 368 -32.08 -59.04 20.35
N MET A 369 -31.26 -58.95 19.31
CA MET A 369 -30.20 -57.95 19.27
C MET A 369 -30.72 -56.70 18.56
N THR A 370 -30.92 -55.64 19.34
CA THR A 370 -31.35 -54.35 18.81
C THR A 370 -30.16 -53.42 18.79
N TYR A 371 -29.67 -53.17 17.59
CA TYR A 371 -28.53 -52.29 17.39
C TYR A 371 -29.04 -50.88 17.09
N ASN A 372 -29.28 -50.08 18.13
CA ASN A 372 -29.55 -48.66 17.93
C ASN A 372 -28.24 -47.90 17.74
N SER A 373 -28.07 -47.29 16.57
CA SER A 373 -26.99 -46.35 16.18
C SER A 373 -25.55 -46.88 16.29
N TYR A 374 -25.07 -47.43 15.18
CA TYR A 374 -23.86 -48.25 15.09
C TYR A 374 -22.53 -47.52 15.05
N CYS A 375 -22.50 -46.30 14.50
CA CYS A 375 -21.27 -45.59 14.23
C CYS A 375 -21.42 -44.10 14.55
N PRO A 376 -20.38 -43.47 15.11
CA PRO A 376 -20.38 -42.04 15.41
C PRO A 376 -20.68 -41.18 14.16
N SER A 377 -21.33 -40.03 14.36
CA SER A 377 -21.79 -39.17 13.24
C SER A 377 -20.69 -38.90 12.21
N GLY A 378 -20.99 -39.22 10.95
CA GLY A 378 -20.10 -39.06 9.81
C GLY A 378 -19.10 -40.19 9.56
N THR A 379 -19.26 -41.30 10.27
CA THR A 379 -18.75 -42.62 9.91
C THR A 379 -19.94 -43.51 9.53
N TRP A 380 -19.72 -44.59 8.78
CA TRP A 380 -20.75 -45.58 8.50
C TRP A 380 -20.25 -46.97 8.84
N VAL A 381 -21.18 -47.91 9.00
CA VAL A 381 -20.83 -49.31 9.24
C VAL A 381 -20.34 -49.92 7.94
N ASP A 382 -19.17 -50.55 7.97
CA ASP A 382 -18.67 -51.37 6.87
C ASP A 382 -18.87 -52.84 7.19
N GLY A 383 -19.55 -53.55 6.26
CA GLY A 383 -19.65 -55.00 6.25
C GLY A 383 -20.95 -55.61 6.78
N TYR A 384 -20.86 -56.91 7.05
CA TYR A 384 -21.90 -57.75 7.67
C TYR A 384 -21.57 -57.95 9.15
N ILE A 385 -22.58 -58.24 9.98
CA ILE A 385 -22.32 -58.80 11.31
C ILE A 385 -21.91 -60.25 11.09
N TYR A 386 -20.69 -60.59 11.47
CA TYR A 386 -20.23 -61.97 11.51
C TYR A 386 -20.62 -62.57 12.85
N ILE A 387 -21.45 -63.63 12.81
CA ILE A 387 -21.83 -64.40 13.99
C ILE A 387 -21.04 -65.69 13.98
N TYR A 388 -20.17 -65.84 14.96
CA TYR A 388 -19.50 -67.09 15.24
C TYR A 388 -20.33 -67.89 16.24
N ASN A 389 -20.55 -69.17 15.94
CA ASN A 389 -21.30 -70.09 16.79
C ASN A 389 -20.41 -71.31 17.07
N TYR A 390 -20.01 -71.47 18.33
CA TYR A 390 -19.26 -72.63 18.80
C TYR A 390 -20.23 -73.62 19.45
N GLY A 391 -20.19 -74.90 19.05
CA GLY A 391 -20.94 -75.97 19.72
C GLY A 391 -22.17 -76.55 19.00
N MET A 392 -22.44 -76.21 17.72
CA MET A 392 -23.54 -76.86 16.97
C MET A 392 -23.06 -77.92 15.98
N SER A 393 -23.65 -79.12 16.05
CA SER A 393 -23.53 -80.17 15.04
C SER A 393 -24.59 -80.08 13.91
N GLY A 394 -25.28 -78.95 13.75
CA GLY A 394 -26.41 -78.81 12.80
C GLY A 394 -26.53 -77.44 12.11
N SER A 395 -27.40 -77.36 11.09
CA SER A 395 -27.63 -76.18 10.26
C SER A 395 -28.44 -75.10 11.00
N ALA A 396 -27.87 -73.91 11.21
CA ALA A 396 -28.59 -72.76 11.72
C ALA A 396 -29.64 -72.27 10.70
N TYR A 397 -30.86 -71.97 11.14
CA TYR A 397 -31.95 -71.48 10.29
C TYR A 397 -32.26 -70.01 10.62
N TYR A 398 -32.14 -69.14 9.61
CA TYR A 398 -32.52 -67.72 9.68
C TYR A 398 -33.89 -67.51 9.02
N PRO A 399 -34.92 -67.06 9.76
CA PRO A 399 -36.16 -66.63 9.15
C PRO A 399 -36.03 -65.14 8.77
N GLY A 400 -35.68 -64.82 7.52
CA GLY A 400 -35.81 -63.43 7.06
C GLY A 400 -35.04 -63.01 5.81
N SER A 401 -33.80 -63.48 5.58
CA SER A 401 -33.02 -63.00 4.44
C SER A 401 -32.61 -64.16 3.53
N SER A 402 -33.00 -64.07 2.27
CA SER A 402 -32.56 -64.97 1.19
C SER A 402 -31.09 -64.78 0.78
N THR A 403 -30.30 -64.04 1.57
CA THR A 403 -28.94 -63.57 1.22
C THR A 403 -27.87 -63.82 2.28
N GLY A 404 -28.20 -64.37 3.45
CA GLY A 404 -27.21 -64.71 4.49
C GLY A 404 -26.43 -65.99 4.18
N GLY A 405 -25.36 -65.88 3.39
CA GLY A 405 -24.44 -67.00 3.12
C GLY A 405 -23.55 -67.30 4.33
N ALA A 406 -23.39 -68.58 4.69
CA ALA A 406 -22.36 -68.97 5.66
C ALA A 406 -20.98 -68.84 5.01
N VAL A 407 -20.08 -68.07 5.62
CA VAL A 407 -18.70 -67.88 5.15
C VAL A 407 -17.80 -68.77 5.99
N ASN A 408 -17.09 -69.70 5.35
CA ASN A 408 -16.07 -70.49 6.01
C ASN A 408 -14.79 -69.66 6.07
N THR A 409 -14.26 -69.46 7.28
CA THR A 409 -12.97 -68.80 7.49
C THR A 409 -12.01 -69.80 8.17
N PRO A 410 -10.70 -69.51 8.23
CA PRO A 410 -9.74 -70.32 8.98
C PRO A 410 -10.09 -70.48 10.47
N TRP A 411 -10.90 -69.57 11.01
CA TRP A 411 -11.33 -69.55 12.41
C TRP A 411 -12.67 -70.27 12.64
N GLY A 412 -13.29 -70.81 11.59
CA GLY A 412 -14.55 -71.59 11.63
C GLY A 412 -15.67 -70.95 10.77
N ARG A 413 -16.90 -71.43 10.95
CA ARG A 413 -18.05 -71.06 10.11
C ARG A 413 -18.77 -69.83 10.67
N PHE A 414 -18.77 -68.73 9.92
CA PHE A 414 -19.44 -67.50 10.30
C PHE A 414 -20.72 -67.31 9.52
N TYR A 415 -21.75 -66.77 10.17
CA TYR A 415 -23.00 -66.40 9.52
C TYR A 415 -23.06 -64.88 9.39
N THR A 416 -23.41 -64.39 8.21
CA THR A 416 -23.54 -62.95 7.94
C THR A 416 -24.99 -62.51 8.09
N ALA A 417 -25.25 -61.51 8.93
CA ALA A 417 -26.56 -60.86 9.04
C ALA A 417 -26.52 -59.42 8.48
N PRO A 418 -27.58 -58.96 7.77
CA PRO A 418 -27.69 -57.58 7.33
C PRO A 418 -27.89 -56.63 8.52
N LEU A 419 -27.38 -55.41 8.36
CA LEU A 419 -27.27 -54.40 9.43
C LEU A 419 -28.60 -53.71 9.83
N ILE A 420 -29.74 -54.03 9.21
CA ILE A 420 -30.97 -53.23 9.34
C ILE A 420 -32.20 -54.10 9.69
N GLU A 421 -32.02 -55.42 9.81
CA GLU A 421 -33.14 -56.33 10.06
C GLU A 421 -33.00 -57.03 11.40
N TRP A 422 -34.16 -57.22 12.04
CA TRP A 422 -34.30 -58.14 13.16
C TRP A 422 -33.85 -59.53 12.68
N TRP A 423 -32.89 -60.11 13.38
CA TRP A 423 -32.50 -61.49 13.14
C TRP A 423 -32.75 -62.31 14.39
N TYR A 424 -33.23 -63.53 14.18
CA TYR A 424 -33.54 -64.48 15.23
C TYR A 424 -32.72 -65.73 15.02
N LEU A 425 -32.12 -66.23 16.09
CA LEU A 425 -31.55 -67.58 16.10
C LEU A 425 -32.63 -68.53 16.60
N GLY A 426 -33.22 -69.29 15.68
CA GLY A 426 -34.18 -70.35 15.98
C GLY A 426 -33.48 -71.71 16.04
N PHE A 427 -33.85 -72.53 17.01
CA PHE A 427 -33.41 -73.93 17.07
C PHE A 427 -34.39 -74.81 16.28
N ALA A 428 -33.87 -75.73 15.48
CA ALA A 428 -34.72 -76.76 14.85
C ALA A 428 -35.30 -77.68 15.94
N ALA A 429 -36.54 -78.13 15.75
CA ALA A 429 -37.20 -79.04 16.67
C ALA A 429 -36.37 -80.33 16.84
N GLY A 430 -35.93 -80.63 18.06
CA GLY A 430 -35.21 -81.86 18.41
C GLY A 430 -33.69 -81.72 18.65
N GLN A 431 -33.10 -80.53 18.58
CA GLN A 431 -31.69 -80.35 18.96
C GLN A 431 -31.48 -80.32 20.47
N VAL A 432 -30.37 -80.90 20.94
CA VAL A 432 -29.96 -80.89 22.35
C VAL A 432 -29.23 -79.57 22.62
N TRP A 433 -29.68 -78.83 23.63
CA TRP A 433 -29.15 -77.52 24.00
C TRP A 433 -27.74 -77.67 24.59
N GLU A 434 -26.70 -77.50 23.77
CA GLU A 434 -25.31 -77.29 24.20
C GLU A 434 -25.04 -75.78 24.37
N ASP A 435 -24.01 -75.45 25.16
CA ASP A 435 -23.58 -74.06 25.39
C ASP A 435 -23.22 -73.43 24.03
N VAL A 436 -23.91 -72.35 23.66
CA VAL A 436 -23.62 -71.61 22.43
C VAL A 436 -23.04 -70.26 22.78
N ASP A 437 -21.77 -70.07 22.44
CA ASP A 437 -21.11 -68.77 22.51
C ASP A 437 -21.32 -68.03 21.18
N TYR A 438 -21.61 -66.73 21.29
CA TYR A 438 -21.86 -65.87 20.13
C TYR A 438 -20.85 -64.73 20.11
N TYR A 439 -20.25 -64.53 18.94
CA TYR A 439 -19.36 -63.39 18.69
C TYR A 439 -19.98 -62.55 17.59
N ALA A 440 -20.11 -61.24 17.82
CA ALA A 440 -20.54 -60.28 16.82
C ALA A 440 -19.38 -59.34 16.49
N PHE A 441 -19.08 -59.22 15.20
CA PHE A 441 -18.05 -58.31 14.67
C PHE A 441 -18.72 -57.26 13.79
N TYR A 442 -18.44 -55.98 14.06
CA TYR A 442 -18.78 -54.89 13.15
C TYR A 442 -17.67 -53.84 13.13
N SER A 443 -17.61 -53.06 12.05
CA SER A 443 -16.59 -52.02 11.90
C SER A 443 -17.20 -50.69 11.47
N CYS A 444 -16.68 -49.60 12.01
CA CYS A 444 -17.01 -48.23 11.56
C CYS A 444 -15.90 -47.71 10.64
N LYS A 445 -16.29 -47.10 9.53
CA LYS A 445 -15.42 -46.73 8.42
C LYS A 445 -15.59 -45.28 7.97
N THR A 446 -14.50 -44.75 7.42
CA THR A 446 -14.50 -43.59 6.51
C THR A 446 -13.64 -43.87 5.27
N ASP A 447 -13.90 -43.14 4.18
CA ASP A 447 -13.27 -43.37 2.86
C ASP A 447 -11.98 -42.57 2.65
N PHE A 448 -11.37 -42.03 3.71
CA PHE A 448 -10.26 -41.11 3.54
C PHE A 448 -8.94 -41.82 3.22
N THR A 449 -8.50 -41.75 1.96
CA THR A 449 -7.20 -42.28 1.50
C THR A 449 -6.26 -41.18 1.02
N GLY A 450 -5.00 -41.26 1.44
CA GLY A 450 -3.88 -40.43 0.94
C GLY A 450 -3.12 -41.05 -0.23
N SER A 451 -3.52 -42.20 -0.78
CA SER A 451 -2.90 -42.77 -1.98
C SER A 451 -3.84 -43.76 -2.67
N SER A 452 -3.50 -44.21 -3.88
CA SER A 452 -4.29 -45.04 -4.79
C SER A 452 -4.48 -46.50 -4.34
N HIS A 453 -4.34 -46.79 -3.04
CA HIS A 453 -4.81 -48.01 -2.41
C HIS A 453 -5.85 -47.64 -1.36
N SER A 454 -6.87 -48.48 -1.26
CA SER A 454 -8.03 -48.43 -0.37
C SER A 454 -7.65 -48.44 1.12
N ASP A 455 -6.96 -47.40 1.61
CA ASP A 455 -6.63 -47.12 3.01
C ASP A 455 -7.85 -46.59 3.77
N HIS A 456 -8.93 -47.37 3.74
CA HIS A 456 -10.07 -47.06 4.57
C HIS A 456 -9.68 -47.21 6.04
N ARG A 457 -9.99 -46.20 6.86
CA ARG A 457 -9.75 -46.30 8.31
C ARG A 457 -10.89 -47.05 8.94
N HIS A 458 -10.60 -48.27 9.40
CA HIS A 458 -11.56 -49.12 10.06
C HIS A 458 -11.32 -49.11 11.57
N THR A 459 -12.38 -48.92 12.34
CA THR A 459 -12.36 -49.24 13.77
C THR A 459 -13.22 -50.47 13.97
N TYR A 460 -12.56 -51.58 14.31
CA TYR A 460 -13.22 -52.86 14.58
C TYR A 460 -13.70 -52.91 16.03
N VAL A 461 -14.91 -53.41 16.21
CA VAL A 461 -15.46 -53.76 17.51
C VAL A 461 -15.75 -55.24 17.52
N THR A 462 -15.10 -55.94 18.44
CA THR A 462 -15.41 -57.33 18.77
C THR A 462 -16.23 -57.34 20.05
N VAL A 463 -17.41 -57.94 19.99
CA VAL A 463 -18.25 -58.19 21.15
C VAL A 463 -18.41 -59.70 21.29
N GLU A 464 -18.03 -60.21 22.45
CA GLU A 464 -18.24 -61.61 22.81
C GLU A 464 -19.35 -61.67 23.85
N CYS A 465 -20.29 -62.59 23.68
CA CYS A 465 -21.34 -62.83 24.65
C CYS A 465 -21.16 -64.22 25.26
N GLU A 466 -21.11 -64.27 26.59
CA GLU A 466 -21.10 -65.52 27.34
C GLU A 466 -22.36 -66.33 27.01
N SER A 467 -22.18 -67.64 26.88
CA SER A 467 -23.25 -68.62 26.75
C SER A 467 -24.29 -68.46 27.86
N ALA A 468 -25.56 -68.33 27.44
CA ALA A 468 -26.69 -68.40 28.36
C ALA A 468 -26.84 -69.84 28.86
N ARG A 469 -26.19 -70.18 29.97
CA ARG A 469 -26.38 -71.46 30.64
C ARG A 469 -27.82 -71.60 31.11
N ARG A 470 -28.37 -72.82 30.99
CA ARG A 470 -29.69 -73.20 31.52
C ARG A 470 -29.78 -72.72 32.98
N ASN A 471 -30.58 -71.69 33.21
CA ASN A 471 -30.82 -71.04 34.50
C ASN A 471 -29.68 -70.12 34.99
N TYR A 472 -29.68 -68.87 34.54
CA TYR A 472 -29.94 -67.65 35.34
C TYR A 472 -29.54 -66.42 34.52
N SER A 473 -30.38 -65.38 34.55
CA SER A 473 -30.31 -64.11 33.79
C SER A 473 -30.99 -64.13 32.42
N ALA A 474 -32.08 -63.37 32.29
CA ALA A 474 -32.84 -63.16 31.06
C ALA A 474 -32.05 -62.40 29.97
N ASN A 475 -30.84 -61.91 30.29
CA ASN A 475 -29.94 -61.27 29.35
C ASN A 475 -28.57 -61.98 29.35
N PRO A 476 -28.05 -62.41 28.19
CA PRO A 476 -26.66 -62.88 28.09
C PRO A 476 -25.71 -61.75 28.54
N ARG A 477 -24.64 -62.10 29.26
CA ARG A 477 -23.57 -61.16 29.59
C ARG A 477 -22.68 -61.02 28.37
N CYS A 478 -22.59 -59.80 27.85
CA CYS A 478 -21.71 -59.50 26.73
C CYS A 478 -20.55 -58.66 27.24
N ASP A 479 -19.35 -59.20 27.08
CA ASP A 479 -18.11 -58.57 27.47
C ASP A 479 -17.34 -58.11 26.24
N TYR A 480 -16.61 -57.02 26.42
CA TYR A 480 -15.81 -56.42 25.37
C TYR A 480 -14.40 -57.00 25.40
N TYR A 481 -14.03 -57.75 24.36
CA TYR A 481 -12.74 -58.44 24.32
C TYR A 481 -11.64 -57.71 23.55
N GLY A 482 -11.93 -56.60 22.88
CA GLY A 482 -10.86 -55.73 22.37
C GLY A 482 -11.21 -54.82 21.19
N GLN A 483 -10.32 -53.83 21.00
CA GLN A 483 -10.21 -53.00 19.79
C GLN A 483 -8.96 -53.48 19.07
N SER A 484 -9.07 -54.00 17.85
CA SER A 484 -7.94 -53.90 16.93
C SER A 484 -8.01 -52.50 16.33
N GLY A 485 -7.33 -51.56 16.98
CA GLY A 485 -6.95 -50.33 16.31
C GLY A 485 -5.93 -50.70 15.24
N SER A 486 -6.38 -51.04 14.03
CA SER A 486 -5.49 -50.91 12.88
C SER A 486 -5.34 -49.41 12.60
N SER A 487 -4.56 -48.72 13.44
CA SER A 487 -3.52 -47.92 12.80
C SER A 487 -2.69 -48.95 12.04
N LEU A 488 -2.89 -49.05 10.73
CA LEU A 488 -1.79 -49.47 9.88
C LEU A 488 -0.94 -48.21 9.71
N PRO A 489 0.16 -48.02 10.46
CA PRO A 489 1.34 -47.46 9.86
C PRO A 489 1.88 -48.56 8.95
N TRP A 490 1.55 -48.51 7.67
CA TRP A 490 2.41 -49.16 6.67
C TRP A 490 2.96 -48.07 5.77
N GLY A 491 4.23 -47.80 6.02
CA GLY A 491 5.15 -47.04 5.19
C GLY A 491 6.30 -46.46 6.03
N PRO A 492 7.55 -46.86 5.82
CA PRO A 492 8.09 -48.10 5.25
C PRO A 492 8.29 -49.23 6.27
#